data_AF-A0A7S1U062-F1
#
_entry.id   AF-A0A7S1U062-F1
#
_cell.length_a   1.000
_cell.length_b   1.000
_cell.length_c   1.000
_cell.angle_alpha   90.00
_cell.angle_beta   90.00
_cell.angle_gamma   90.00
#
_symmetry.space_group_name_H-M   'P 1'
#
loop_
_entity.id
_entity.type
_entity.pdbx_description
1 polymer ?
#
loop_
_entity_poly.entity_id
_entity_poly.type
_entity_poly.pdbx_seq_one_letter_code
_entity_poly.pdbx_strand_id
1 'polypeptide(L)'
;MGYIMGKAEGKGELWHGHVTAVTVAPDYRRLGLARQLMDHLEEISEKSYNAHFVDLFVRVSNKLALGMYEKFGYTVYRRVIGYYSGEETEDAFDMRKALARDPDKKSMVPLPHPIYPEDLEW
;
A
#
# COMPACT_ATOMS: atom_id res chain seq x y z
N MET A 1 12.04 -16.79 -6.02
CA MET A 1 10.62 -16.76 -6.39
C MET A 1 9.91 -15.70 -5.54
N GLY A 2 8.85 -15.08 -6.04
CA GLY A 2 8.05 -14.08 -5.32
C GLY A 2 6.64 -13.99 -5.92
N TYR A 3 5.70 -13.40 -5.18
CA TYR A 3 4.33 -13.18 -5.64
C TYR A 3 3.79 -11.84 -5.15
N ILE A 4 2.75 -11.38 -5.83
CA ILE A 4 1.91 -10.27 -5.39
C ILE A 4 0.44 -10.66 -5.52
N MET A 5 -0.37 -10.20 -4.57
CA MET A 5 -1.82 -10.35 -4.54
C MET A 5 -2.41 -8.98 -4.20
N GLY A 6 -3.45 -8.61 -4.92
CA GLY A 6 -4.21 -7.41 -4.65
C GLY A 6 -5.63 -7.49 -5.18
N LYS A 7 -6.41 -6.47 -4.86
CA LYS A 7 -7.82 -6.29 -5.24
C LYS A 7 -8.06 -4.84 -5.64
N ALA A 8 -9.15 -4.59 -6.36
CA ALA A 8 -9.67 -3.23 -6.54
C ALA A 8 -10.87 -3.05 -5.60
N GLU A 9 -10.91 -1.95 -4.86
CA GLU A 9 -11.98 -1.64 -3.91
C GLU A 9 -12.21 -0.12 -3.80
N GLY A 10 -13.14 0.30 -2.95
CA GLY A 10 -13.56 1.68 -2.80
C GLY A 10 -14.79 2.07 -3.59
N LYS A 11 -15.15 3.36 -3.46
CA LYS A 11 -16.18 4.03 -4.26
C LYS A 11 -15.77 5.50 -4.49
N GLY A 12 -16.19 6.07 -5.62
CA GLY A 12 -15.91 7.48 -5.92
C GLY A 12 -14.41 7.78 -5.96
N GLU A 13 -13.98 8.84 -5.28
CA GLU A 13 -12.56 9.22 -5.18
C GLU A 13 -11.72 8.22 -4.36
N LEU A 14 -12.35 7.31 -3.62
CA LEU A 14 -11.70 6.23 -2.91
C LEU A 14 -11.55 4.97 -3.76
N TRP A 15 -11.96 4.94 -5.03
CA TRP A 15 -11.76 3.77 -5.90
C TRP A 15 -10.27 3.55 -6.17
N HIS A 16 -9.69 2.45 -5.67
CA HIS A 16 -8.24 2.23 -5.64
C HIS A 16 -7.85 0.75 -5.80
N GLY A 17 -6.58 0.51 -6.07
CA GLY A 17 -5.97 -0.83 -5.95
C GLY A 17 -5.40 -1.03 -4.55
N HIS A 18 -5.63 -2.18 -3.94
CA HIS A 18 -5.08 -2.52 -2.63
C HIS A 18 -4.10 -3.70 -2.74
N VAL A 19 -2.87 -3.52 -2.27
CA VAL A 19 -1.89 -4.61 -2.18
C VAL A 19 -2.15 -5.41 -0.91
N THR A 20 -2.76 -6.58 -1.06
CA THR A 20 -3.04 -7.49 0.05
C THR A 20 -1.78 -8.18 0.56
N ALA A 21 -0.92 -8.63 -0.35
CA ALA A 21 0.34 -9.26 0.01
C ALA A 21 1.36 -9.16 -1.12
N VAL A 22 2.61 -8.85 -0.77
CA VAL A 22 3.75 -8.98 -1.66
C VAL A 22 4.90 -9.63 -0.90
N THR A 23 5.54 -10.63 -1.51
CA THR A 23 6.69 -11.28 -0.89
C THR A 23 7.68 -11.75 -1.93
N VAL A 24 8.95 -11.72 -1.53
CA VAL A 24 10.08 -12.24 -2.30
C VAL A 24 10.90 -13.12 -1.37
N ALA A 25 11.13 -14.36 -1.78
CA ALA A 25 11.95 -15.32 -1.06
C ALA A 25 13.35 -14.72 -0.78
N PRO A 26 13.94 -14.93 0.42
CA PRO A 26 15.19 -14.29 0.84
C PRO A 26 16.31 -14.35 -0.20
N ASP A 27 16.55 -15.52 -0.80
CA ASP A 27 17.61 -15.76 -1.79
C ASP A 27 17.43 -14.99 -3.10
N TYR A 28 16.24 -14.42 -3.33
CA TYR A 28 15.86 -13.69 -4.54
C TYR A 28 15.63 -12.18 -4.27
N ARG A 29 15.92 -11.72 -3.05
CA ARG A 29 15.82 -10.29 -2.71
C ARG A 29 16.94 -9.50 -3.38
N ARG A 30 16.76 -8.19 -3.47
CA ARG A 30 17.73 -7.23 -4.07
C ARG A 30 18.00 -7.42 -5.57
N LEU A 31 17.22 -8.27 -6.25
CA LEU A 31 17.24 -8.45 -7.70
C LEU A 31 16.15 -7.63 -8.44
N GLY A 32 15.48 -6.71 -7.72
CA GLY A 32 14.42 -5.87 -8.31
C GLY A 32 13.04 -6.53 -8.44
N LEU A 33 12.87 -7.80 -8.04
CA LEU A 33 11.60 -8.53 -8.19
C LEU A 33 10.40 -7.84 -7.51
N ALA A 34 10.59 -7.30 -6.30
CA ALA A 34 9.51 -6.59 -5.61
C ALA A 34 9.05 -5.35 -6.41
N ARG A 35 9.98 -4.65 -7.08
CA ARG A 35 9.64 -3.51 -7.93
C ARG A 35 8.81 -3.95 -9.13
N GLN A 36 9.23 -5.01 -9.82
CA GLN A 36 8.51 -5.55 -10.98
C GLN A 36 7.09 -6.01 -10.61
N LEU A 37 6.94 -6.68 -9.46
CA LEU A 37 5.64 -7.12 -8.96
C LEU A 37 4.72 -5.93 -8.65
N MET A 38 5.23 -4.92 -7.95
CA MET A 38 4.46 -3.71 -7.64
C MET A 38 4.08 -2.95 -8.91
N ASP A 39 4.99 -2.81 -9.87
CA ASP A 39 4.72 -2.14 -11.15
C ASP A 39 3.60 -2.78 -11.92
N HIS A 40 3.57 -4.11 -11.94
CA HIS A 40 2.53 -4.84 -12.62
C HIS A 40 1.16 -4.63 -11.96
N LEU A 41 1.10 -4.62 -10.62
CA LEU A 41 -0.14 -4.33 -9.91
C LEU A 41 -0.57 -2.88 -10.13
N GLU A 42 0.33 -1.92 -10.03
CA GLU A 42 0.07 -0.50 -10.28
C GLU A 42 -0.46 -0.28 -11.71
N GLU A 43 0.15 -0.90 -12.70
CA GLU A 43 -0.28 -0.84 -14.10
C GLU A 43 -1.69 -1.42 -14.28
N ILE A 44 -2.01 -2.55 -13.64
CA ILE A 44 -3.35 -3.15 -13.71
C ILE A 44 -4.37 -2.23 -13.04
N SER A 45 -4.06 -1.72 -11.83
CA SER A 45 -4.93 -0.79 -11.10
C SER A 45 -5.22 0.47 -11.92
N GLU A 46 -4.21 1.01 -12.60
CA GLU A 46 -4.36 2.19 -13.46
C GLU A 46 -5.12 1.87 -14.75
N LYS A 47 -4.63 0.92 -15.55
CA LYS A 47 -5.11 0.71 -16.93
C LYS A 47 -6.41 -0.09 -17.01
N SER A 48 -6.59 -1.07 -16.13
CA SER A 48 -7.76 -1.95 -16.17
C SER A 48 -8.89 -1.48 -15.25
N TYR A 49 -8.55 -0.92 -14.09
CA TYR A 49 -9.54 -0.48 -13.10
C TYR A 49 -9.71 1.03 -13.04
N ASN A 50 -8.84 1.82 -13.70
CA ASN A 50 -8.86 3.29 -13.64
C ASN A 50 -8.91 3.79 -12.18
N ALA A 51 -8.07 3.20 -11.31
CA ALA A 51 -7.97 3.54 -9.90
C ALA A 51 -7.38 4.94 -9.68
N HIS A 52 -7.75 5.60 -8.58
CA HIS A 52 -7.19 6.88 -8.16
C HIS A 52 -5.78 6.73 -7.56
N PHE A 53 -5.55 5.65 -6.81
CA PHE A 53 -4.29 5.36 -6.15
C PHE A 53 -4.10 3.86 -5.94
N VAL A 54 -2.93 3.48 -5.45
CA VAL A 54 -2.67 2.18 -4.84
C VAL A 54 -2.32 2.38 -3.37
N ASP A 55 -2.86 1.53 -2.50
CA ASP A 55 -2.50 1.51 -1.08
C ASP A 55 -2.03 0.13 -0.59
N LEU A 56 -1.52 0.13 0.64
CA LEU A 56 -1.10 -1.05 1.38
C LEU A 56 -0.95 -0.75 2.86
N PHE A 57 -1.06 -1.80 3.68
CA PHE A 57 -0.69 -1.75 5.09
C PHE A 57 0.68 -2.38 5.32
N VAL A 58 1.51 -1.71 6.12
CA VAL A 58 2.84 -2.21 6.50
C VAL A 58 3.10 -1.99 7.99
N ARG A 59 3.63 -3.02 8.66
CA ARG A 59 4.05 -2.97 10.07
C ARG A 59 4.98 -1.79 10.33
N VAL A 60 4.72 -1.01 11.38
CA VAL A 60 5.56 0.15 11.75
C VAL A 60 7.00 -0.23 12.07
N SER A 61 7.24 -1.46 12.53
CA SER A 61 8.57 -2.01 12.80
C SER A 61 9.33 -2.43 11.54
N ASN A 62 8.65 -2.67 10.41
CA ASN A 62 9.27 -3.19 9.19
C ASN A 62 9.96 -2.09 8.38
N LYS A 63 11.08 -1.56 8.92
CA LYS A 63 11.86 -0.46 8.33
C LYS A 63 12.37 -0.77 6.92
N LEU A 64 12.63 -2.04 6.61
CA LEU A 64 13.09 -2.44 5.28
C LEU A 64 11.98 -2.28 4.24
N ALA A 65 10.76 -2.74 4.54
CA ALA A 65 9.63 -2.58 3.64
C ALA A 65 9.21 -1.12 3.52
N LEU A 66 9.21 -0.36 4.62
CA LEU A 66 8.93 1.08 4.60
C LEU A 66 9.85 1.82 3.63
N GLY A 67 11.18 1.66 3.80
CA GLY A 67 12.15 2.29 2.90
C GLY A 67 12.11 1.77 1.46
N MET A 68 11.56 0.57 1.23
CA MET A 68 11.31 0.06 -0.12
C MET A 68 10.12 0.78 -0.76
N TYR A 69 8.99 0.90 -0.06
CA TYR A 69 7.79 1.56 -0.57
C TYR A 69 7.99 3.06 -0.78
N GLU A 70 8.71 3.73 0.12
CA GLU A 70 9.12 5.13 -0.07
C GLU A 70 9.88 5.32 -1.39
N LYS A 71 10.83 4.42 -1.71
CA LYS A 71 11.57 4.44 -2.99
C LYS A 71 10.69 4.16 -4.20
N PHE A 72 9.55 3.49 -4.03
CA PHE A 72 8.58 3.25 -5.09
C PHE A 72 7.59 4.42 -5.25
N GLY A 73 7.70 5.45 -4.41
CA GLY A 73 6.88 6.66 -4.46
C GLY A 73 5.65 6.64 -3.56
N TYR A 74 5.55 5.66 -2.65
CA TYR A 74 4.49 5.64 -1.64
C TYR A 74 4.82 6.58 -0.48
N THR A 75 3.79 7.20 0.08
CA THR A 75 3.89 8.03 1.28
C THR A 75 2.97 7.50 2.37
N VAL A 76 3.32 7.74 3.64
CA VAL A 76 2.42 7.42 4.75
C VAL A 76 1.20 8.33 4.67
N TYR A 77 0.03 7.75 4.44
CA TYR A 77 -1.25 8.46 4.46
C TYR A 77 -1.78 8.58 5.89
N ARG A 78 -1.72 7.49 6.67
CA ARG A 78 -2.13 7.49 8.09
C ARG A 78 -1.50 6.33 8.86
N ARG A 79 -1.63 6.38 10.18
CA ARG A 79 -1.31 5.27 11.08
C ARG A 79 -2.61 4.62 11.55
N VAL A 80 -2.64 3.29 11.52
CA VAL A 80 -3.77 2.47 11.98
C VAL A 80 -3.34 1.72 13.24
N ILE A 81 -3.92 2.08 14.37
CA ILE A 81 -3.55 1.59 15.69
C ILE A 81 -4.01 0.14 15.84
N GLY A 82 -3.12 -0.75 16.26
CA GLY A 82 -3.46 -2.16 16.51
C GLY A 82 -3.97 -2.93 15.29
N TYR A 83 -3.59 -2.52 14.09
CA TYR A 83 -4.00 -3.17 12.84
C TYR A 83 -3.61 -4.66 12.77
N TYR A 84 -2.36 -4.98 13.14
CA TYR A 84 -1.91 -6.36 13.19
C TYR A 84 -2.19 -6.96 14.56
N SER A 85 -3.14 -7.87 14.62
CA SER A 85 -3.39 -8.73 15.78
C SER A 85 -2.50 -9.98 15.75
N GLY A 86 -2.15 -10.50 16.93
CA GLY A 86 -1.23 -11.62 17.09
C GLY A 86 -0.78 -11.77 18.54
N GLU A 87 0.40 -12.36 18.76
CA GLU A 87 1.01 -12.43 20.10
C GLU A 87 1.32 -11.04 20.66
N GLU A 88 1.71 -10.11 19.78
CA GLU A 88 1.85 -8.68 20.08
C GLU A 88 1.01 -7.86 19.10
N THR A 89 0.17 -6.99 19.64
CA THR A 89 -0.58 -6.01 18.86
C THR A 89 0.38 -4.99 18.28
N GLU A 90 0.34 -4.78 16.96
CA GLU A 90 1.21 -3.83 16.28
C GLU A 90 0.41 -2.91 15.33
N ASP A 91 0.78 -1.64 15.32
CA ASP A 91 0.24 -0.66 14.39
C ASP A 91 0.72 -0.89 12.95
N ALA A 92 -0.06 -0.38 12.00
CA ALA A 92 0.33 -0.30 10.60
C ALA A 92 0.44 1.15 10.14
N PHE A 93 1.28 1.39 9.14
CA PHE A 93 1.11 2.52 8.26
C PHE A 93 0.27 2.09 7.05
N ASP A 94 -0.76 2.88 6.75
CA ASP A 94 -1.44 2.90 5.46
C ASP A 94 -0.59 3.79 4.54
N MET A 95 0.02 3.20 3.53
CA MET A 95 0.86 3.92 2.57
C MET A 95 0.18 3.98 1.22
N ARG A 96 0.20 5.15 0.58
CA ARG A 96 -0.49 5.42 -0.68
C ARG A 96 0.42 5.97 -1.76
N LYS A 97 0.09 5.65 -3.01
CA LYS A 97 0.69 6.22 -4.22
C LYS A 97 -0.41 6.59 -5.21
N ALA A 98 -0.52 7.88 -5.52
CA ALA A 98 -1.46 8.38 -6.53
C ALA A 98 -1.12 7.84 -7.93
N LEU A 99 -2.15 7.49 -8.68
CA LEU A 99 -2.07 7.11 -10.10
C LEU A 99 -2.53 8.28 -10.99
N ALA A 100 -2.49 8.12 -12.32
CA ALA A 100 -2.80 9.22 -13.24
C ALA A 100 -4.20 9.82 -13.07
N ARG A 101 -5.17 9.08 -12.50
CA ARG A 101 -6.52 9.59 -12.23
C ARG A 101 -6.58 10.60 -11.07
N ASP A 102 -5.57 10.66 -10.21
CA ASP A 102 -5.41 11.66 -9.14
C ASP A 102 -4.21 12.59 -9.42
N PRO A 103 -4.30 13.50 -10.40
CA PRO A 103 -3.17 14.35 -10.81
C PRO A 103 -2.72 15.33 -9.71
N ASP A 104 -3.65 15.72 -8.83
CA ASP A 104 -3.40 16.62 -7.71
C ASP A 104 -2.83 15.88 -6.48
N LYS A 105 -2.73 14.54 -6.54
CA LYS A 105 -2.25 13.66 -5.46
C LYS A 105 -3.00 13.85 -4.14
N LYS A 106 -4.31 14.10 -4.21
CA LYS A 106 -5.16 14.31 -3.02
C LYS A 106 -5.15 13.07 -2.12
N SER A 107 -5.10 11.88 -2.72
CA SER A 107 -5.05 10.59 -2.02
C SER A 107 -3.77 10.36 -1.21
N MET A 108 -2.69 11.12 -1.47
CA MET A 108 -1.40 10.99 -0.78
C MET A 108 -1.23 11.98 0.37
N VAL A 109 -2.16 12.94 0.55
CA VAL A 109 -2.08 13.95 1.61
C VAL A 109 -2.29 13.27 2.97
N PRO A 110 -1.32 13.29 3.89
CA PRO A 110 -1.45 12.57 5.15
C PRO A 110 -2.59 13.10 6.03
N LEU A 111 -3.29 12.19 6.70
CA LEU A 111 -4.26 12.56 7.73
C LEU A 111 -3.55 12.94 9.04
N PRO A 112 -4.06 13.95 9.76
CA PRO A 112 -3.40 14.48 10.95
C PRO A 112 -3.46 13.55 12.17
N HIS A 113 -4.41 12.61 12.21
CA HIS A 113 -4.65 11.77 13.36
C HIS A 113 -4.61 10.28 12.98
N PRO A 114 -4.10 9.42 13.87
CA PRO A 114 -4.22 7.98 13.69
C PRO A 114 -5.69 7.54 13.85
N ILE A 115 -5.99 6.36 13.36
CA ILE A 115 -7.32 5.74 13.42
C ILE A 115 -7.24 4.30 13.93
N TYR A 116 -8.37 3.68 14.21
CA TYR A 116 -8.47 2.25 14.50
C TYR A 116 -8.93 1.46 13.27
N PRO A 117 -8.77 0.12 13.24
CA PRO A 117 -9.15 -0.69 12.08
C PRO A 117 -10.64 -0.61 11.75
N GLU A 118 -11.50 -0.41 12.75
CA GLU A 118 -12.94 -0.18 12.59
C GLU A 118 -13.30 1.11 11.85
N ASP A 119 -12.38 2.08 11.80
CA ASP A 119 -12.55 3.36 11.11
C ASP A 119 -12.10 3.30 9.63
N LEU A 120 -11.64 2.14 9.14
CA LEU A 120 -11.19 1.98 7.76
C LEU A 120 -12.36 2.06 6.78
N GLU A 121 -12.25 3.00 5.85
CA GLU A 121 -13.16 3.15 4.70
C GLU A 121 -12.69 2.20 3.58
N TRP A 122 -13.58 1.30 3.14
CA TRP A 122 -13.33 0.30 2.08
C TRP A 122 -13.91 0.70 0.73
#